data_AF-A0A9Q0TDV6-F1
#
_entry.id   AF-A0A9Q0TDV6-F1
#
_cell.length_a   1.000
_cell.length_b   1.000
_cell.length_c   1.000
_cell.angle_alpha   90.00
_cell.angle_beta   90.00
_cell.angle_gamma   90.00
#
_symmetry.space_group_name_H-M   'P 1'
#
loop_
_entity.id
_entity.type
_entity.pdbx_description
1 polymer ?
#
loop_
_entity_poly.entity_id
_entity_poly.type
_entity_poly.pdbx_seq_one_letter_code
_entity_poly.pdbx_strand_id
1 'polypeptide(L)'
;MDGIPGATPRLTIIISRGSTALKNGHFREAARCFKKARHASNQLQGESTLERSLLHHFYGISLLCEIPFQGDGDPLEFVPKEADYYLFKDRSYSSYSKLYSGTVSPEDYANQMEAAQKELKIAWSLLENESNFLKEKANTLSALGEVALRRGEANPERYYIQASSFLESLQGRN
;
A
#
# COMPACT_ATOMS: atom_id res chain seq x y z
N MET A 1 -8.38 -15.32 -1.84
CA MET A 1 -8.28 -14.11 -2.68
C MET A 1 -8.58 -14.60 -4.07
N ASP A 2 -9.80 -14.36 -4.54
CA ASP A 2 -10.13 -14.58 -5.93
C ASP A 2 -9.21 -13.69 -6.78
N GLY A 3 -8.67 -14.26 -7.86
CA GLY A 3 -7.60 -13.64 -8.64
C GLY A 3 -7.97 -12.25 -9.14
N ILE A 4 -6.96 -11.40 -9.36
CA ILE A 4 -7.20 -10.10 -9.97
C ILE A 4 -7.80 -10.34 -11.38
N PRO A 5 -8.97 -9.75 -11.72
CA PRO A 5 -9.59 -9.98 -13.02
C PRO A 5 -8.70 -9.48 -14.16
N GLY A 6 -8.30 -10.37 -15.06
CA GLY A 6 -7.43 -10.05 -16.21
C GLY A 6 -5.99 -10.57 -16.09
N ALA A 7 -5.58 -11.04 -14.92
CA ALA A 7 -4.18 -11.27 -14.65
C ALA A 7 -3.74 -12.58 -15.30
N THR A 8 -2.65 -12.53 -16.08
CA THR A 8 -2.06 -13.77 -16.58
C THR A 8 -1.77 -14.72 -15.42
N PRO A 9 -1.91 -16.05 -15.59
CA PRO A 9 -1.70 -17.02 -14.50
C PRO A 9 -0.35 -16.83 -13.77
N ARG A 10 0.66 -16.36 -14.52
CA ARG A 10 2.00 -16.04 -14.00
C ARG A 10 2.00 -14.82 -13.07
N LEU A 11 1.26 -13.76 -13.39
CA LEU A 11 1.09 -12.59 -12.49
C LEU A 11 0.35 -12.98 -11.22
N THR A 12 -0.74 -13.75 -11.35
CA THR A 12 -1.54 -14.20 -10.21
C THR A 12 -0.73 -15.02 -9.20
N ILE A 13 0.18 -15.87 -9.66
CA ILE A 13 1.09 -16.64 -8.78
C ILE A 13 2.06 -15.71 -8.04
N ILE A 14 2.67 -14.73 -8.71
CA ILE A 14 3.64 -13.84 -8.06
C ILE A 14 2.93 -12.91 -7.06
N ILE A 15 1.75 -12.41 -7.42
CA ILE A 15 0.93 -11.56 -6.54
C ILE A 15 0.47 -12.35 -5.32
N SER A 16 -0.07 -13.55 -5.48
CA SER A 16 -0.52 -14.38 -4.33
C SER A 16 0.61 -14.73 -3.38
N ARG A 17 1.80 -15.02 -3.90
CA ARG A 17 3.01 -15.23 -3.10
C ARG A 17 3.42 -13.96 -2.36
N GLY A 18 3.46 -12.82 -3.04
CA GLY A 18 3.74 -11.52 -2.44
C GLY A 18 2.75 -11.18 -1.33
N SER A 19 1.45 -11.38 -1.57
CA SER A 19 0.39 -11.13 -0.58
C SER A 19 0.53 -12.06 0.63
N THR A 20 0.89 -13.32 0.42
CA THR A 20 1.15 -14.27 1.52
C THR A 20 2.37 -13.86 2.34
N ALA A 21 3.45 -13.45 1.68
CA ALA A 21 4.64 -12.94 2.35
C ALA A 21 4.31 -11.69 3.19
N LEU A 22 3.50 -10.77 2.64
CA LEU A 22 3.06 -9.56 3.34
C LEU A 22 2.22 -9.89 4.58
N LYS A 23 1.27 -10.83 4.49
CA LYS A 23 0.49 -11.32 5.65
C LYS A 23 1.35 -11.91 6.76
N ASN A 24 2.43 -12.59 6.39
CA ASN A 24 3.33 -13.26 7.31
C ASN A 24 4.43 -12.31 7.86
N GLY A 25 4.42 -11.03 7.48
CA GLY A 25 5.46 -10.08 7.87
C GLY A 25 6.81 -10.31 7.18
N HIS A 26 6.85 -11.05 6.07
CA HIS A 26 8.05 -11.25 5.24
C HIS A 26 8.15 -10.16 4.17
N PHE A 27 8.28 -8.91 4.59
CA PHE A 27 8.10 -7.75 3.71
C PHE A 27 9.15 -7.61 2.62
N ARG A 28 10.40 -7.99 2.89
CA ARG A 28 11.45 -8.06 1.86
C ARG A 28 11.13 -9.08 0.77
N GLU A 29 10.54 -10.22 1.14
CA GLU A 29 10.07 -11.19 0.16
C GLU A 29 8.87 -10.65 -0.61
N ALA A 30 7.93 -9.98 0.07
CA ALA A 30 6.78 -9.34 -0.54
C ALA A 30 7.21 -8.30 -1.59
N ALA A 31 8.11 -7.37 -1.22
CA ALA A 31 8.64 -6.34 -2.12
C ALA A 31 9.33 -6.95 -3.34
N ARG A 32 10.12 -8.01 -3.14
CA ARG A 32 10.76 -8.75 -4.24
C ARG A 32 9.72 -9.38 -5.17
N CYS A 33 8.64 -9.94 -4.64
CA CYS A 33 7.56 -10.51 -5.45
C CYS A 33 6.84 -9.43 -6.25
N PHE A 34 6.40 -8.34 -5.62
CA PHE A 34 5.66 -7.28 -6.31
C PHE A 34 6.52 -6.51 -7.32
N LYS A 35 7.80 -6.27 -7.04
CA LYS A 35 8.74 -5.72 -8.02
C LYS A 35 8.84 -6.60 -9.26
N LYS A 36 8.93 -7.92 -9.09
CA LYS A 36 8.96 -8.89 -10.19
C LYS A 36 7.64 -8.93 -10.96
N ALA A 37 6.51 -8.94 -10.25
CA ALA A 37 5.19 -8.92 -10.86
C ALA A 37 5.03 -7.67 -11.72
N ARG A 38 5.31 -6.48 -11.19
CA ARG A 38 5.29 -5.20 -11.92
C ARG A 38 6.20 -5.20 -13.16
N HIS A 39 7.41 -5.71 -13.05
CA HIS A 39 8.31 -5.77 -14.20
C HIS A 39 7.80 -6.72 -15.30
N ALA A 40 7.25 -7.88 -14.91
CA ALA A 40 6.61 -8.79 -15.85
C ALA A 40 5.34 -8.17 -16.47
N SER A 41 4.64 -7.37 -15.68
CA SER A 41 3.41 -6.67 -16.02
C SER A 41 3.62 -5.66 -17.16
N ASN A 42 4.64 -4.82 -17.05
CA ASN A 42 5.02 -3.86 -18.09
C ASN A 42 5.40 -4.51 -19.44
N GLN A 43 5.67 -5.81 -19.47
CA GLN A 43 6.01 -6.56 -20.69
C GLN A 43 4.79 -7.23 -21.34
N LEU A 44 3.63 -7.23 -20.66
CA LEU A 44 2.39 -7.83 -21.15
C LEU A 44 1.51 -6.72 -21.75
N GLN A 45 1.05 -6.91 -22.98
CA GLN A 45 0.01 -6.06 -23.55
C GLN A 45 -1.34 -6.43 -22.93
N GLY A 46 -2.14 -5.43 -22.50
CA GLY A 46 -3.53 -5.62 -22.11
C GLY A 46 -3.85 -5.64 -20.61
N GLU A 47 -2.94 -5.21 -19.74
CA GLU A 47 -3.25 -5.10 -18.31
C GLU A 47 -4.32 -4.05 -18.03
N SER A 48 -5.25 -4.39 -17.13
CA SER A 48 -6.26 -3.45 -16.67
C SER A 48 -5.61 -2.33 -15.82
N THR A 49 -6.23 -1.14 -15.85
CA THR A 49 -5.85 0.00 -14.99
C THR A 49 -5.76 -0.41 -13.51
N LEU A 50 -6.68 -1.26 -13.06
CA LEU A 50 -6.74 -1.78 -11.70
C LEU A 50 -5.52 -2.64 -11.36
N GLU A 51 -5.15 -3.58 -12.22
CA GLU A 51 -4.00 -4.46 -12.00
C GLU A 51 -2.69 -3.69 -11.85
N ARG A 52 -2.46 -2.76 -12.77
CA ARG A 52 -1.28 -1.91 -12.74
C ARG A 52 -1.23 -1.10 -11.44
N SER A 53 -2.35 -0.51 -11.06
CA SER A 53 -2.45 0.21 -9.80
C SER A 53 -2.14 -0.67 -8.60
N LEU A 54 -2.75 -1.86 -8.51
CA LEU A 54 -2.53 -2.81 -7.42
C LEU A 54 -1.07 -3.25 -7.31
N LEU A 55 -0.39 -3.48 -8.43
CA LEU A 55 1.03 -3.85 -8.42
C LEU A 55 1.93 -2.75 -7.87
N HIS A 56 1.67 -1.50 -8.26
CA HIS A 56 2.35 -0.34 -7.70
C HIS A 56 2.02 -0.16 -6.21
N HIS A 57 0.75 -0.31 -5.84
CA HIS A 57 0.29 -0.23 -4.46
C HIS A 57 0.98 -1.26 -3.56
N PHE A 58 0.93 -2.55 -3.93
CA PHE A 58 1.52 -3.62 -3.14
C PHE A 58 3.04 -3.51 -3.04
N TYR A 59 3.70 -3.07 -4.11
CA TYR A 59 5.13 -2.82 -4.05
C TYR A 59 5.47 -1.66 -3.11
N GLY A 60 4.76 -0.54 -3.21
CA GLY A 60 4.92 0.62 -2.33
C GLY A 60 4.71 0.29 -0.86
N ILE A 61 3.63 -0.42 -0.53
CA ILE A 61 3.35 -0.90 0.84
C ILE A 61 4.46 -1.83 1.34
N SER A 62 4.96 -2.74 0.50
CA SER A 62 6.04 -3.64 0.92
C SER A 62 7.32 -2.87 1.26
N LEU A 63 7.65 -1.84 0.46
CA LEU A 63 8.81 -0.97 0.73
C LEU A 63 8.64 -0.17 2.03
N LEU A 64 7.43 0.36 2.27
CA LEU A 64 7.07 1.08 3.49
C LEU A 64 7.19 0.18 4.73
N CYS A 65 6.75 -1.07 4.62
CA CYS A 65 6.88 -2.03 5.71
C CYS A 65 8.31 -2.50 5.93
N GLU A 66 9.18 -2.53 4.91
CA GLU A 66 10.57 -2.97 5.07
C GLU A 66 11.41 -2.13 6.04
N ILE A 67 10.98 -0.90 6.36
CA ILE A 67 11.69 -0.01 7.28
C ILE A 67 10.92 0.26 8.58
N PRO A 68 11.61 0.29 9.73
CA PRO A 68 11.01 0.58 11.02
C PRO A 68 10.48 2.01 11.10
N PHE A 69 9.40 2.22 11.83
CA PHE A 69 9.00 3.56 12.24
C PHE A 69 10.03 4.16 13.20
N GLN A 70 10.40 5.44 13.02
CA GLN A 70 11.46 6.12 13.78
C GLN A 70 10.94 7.08 14.87
N GLY A 71 9.67 6.95 15.29
CA GLY A 71 9.07 7.81 16.32
C GLY A 71 8.67 7.07 17.60
N ASP A 72 8.54 7.82 18.70
CA ASP A 72 8.28 7.27 20.04
C ASP A 72 6.79 7.02 20.35
N GLY A 73 5.88 7.35 19.42
CA GLY A 73 4.43 7.21 19.56
C GLY A 73 3.82 6.20 18.59
N ASP A 74 2.53 5.89 18.75
CA ASP A 74 1.81 5.16 17.70
C ASP A 74 1.58 6.12 16.52
N PRO A 75 2.23 5.91 15.35
CA PRO A 75 2.05 6.79 14.20
C PRO A 75 0.60 6.91 13.77
N LEU A 76 -0.26 5.96 14.11
CA LEU A 76 -1.64 5.92 13.64
C LEU A 76 -2.65 6.31 14.74
N GLU A 77 -2.20 6.84 15.88
CA GLU A 77 -3.07 7.20 17.01
C GLU A 77 -4.20 8.17 16.63
N PHE A 78 -3.91 9.11 15.74
CA PHE A 78 -4.86 10.14 15.27
C PHE A 78 -5.57 9.76 13.97
N VAL A 79 -5.27 8.60 13.39
CA VAL A 79 -5.89 8.14 12.14
C VAL A 79 -7.27 7.55 12.46
N PRO A 80 -8.34 7.94 11.73
CA PRO A 80 -9.66 7.33 11.89
C PRO A 80 -9.55 5.81 11.74
N LYS A 81 -10.11 5.05 12.69
CA LYS A 81 -10.04 3.57 12.69
C LYS A 81 -10.75 2.95 11.48
N GLU A 82 -11.59 3.72 10.82
CA GLU A 82 -12.25 3.37 9.56
C GLU A 82 -11.25 3.35 8.40
N ALA A 83 -10.18 4.13 8.47
CA ALA A 83 -9.09 4.18 7.48
C ALA A 83 -7.98 3.15 7.73
N ASP A 84 -8.08 2.37 8.82
CA ASP A 84 -7.16 1.29 9.15
C ASP A 84 -7.23 0.20 8.06
N TYR A 85 -6.11 -0.03 7.40
CA TYR A 85 -5.99 -0.67 6.09
C TYR A 85 -6.79 -1.97 5.87
N TYR A 86 -7.76 -1.89 4.95
CA TYR A 86 -8.59 -2.99 4.46
C TYR A 86 -7.89 -3.88 3.40
N LEU A 87 -6.62 -4.23 3.63
CA LEU A 87 -5.99 -5.32 2.88
C LEU A 87 -5.99 -6.65 3.62
N PHE A 88 -6.16 -6.67 4.94
CA PHE A 88 -6.31 -7.90 5.70
C PHE A 88 -7.26 -7.66 6.87
N LYS A 89 -8.51 -8.13 6.75
CA LYS A 89 -9.55 -8.07 7.80
C LYS A 89 -9.09 -8.59 9.18
N ASP A 90 -7.97 -9.30 9.24
CA ASP A 90 -7.50 -10.03 10.42
C ASP A 90 -6.29 -9.37 11.13
N ARG A 91 -5.72 -8.26 10.63
CA ARG A 91 -4.58 -7.62 11.30
C ARG A 91 -4.52 -6.10 11.05
N SER A 92 -4.68 -5.30 12.10
CA SER A 92 -4.47 -3.85 12.06
C SER A 92 -3.01 -3.54 11.72
N TYR A 93 -2.79 -2.52 10.88
CA TYR A 93 -1.48 -2.11 10.40
C TYR A 93 -0.59 -1.58 11.55
N SER A 94 -1.20 -1.09 12.64
CA SER A 94 -0.48 -0.73 13.88
C SER A 94 0.28 -1.91 14.49
N SER A 95 -0.05 -3.15 14.09
CA SER A 95 0.70 -4.35 14.49
C SER A 95 2.04 -4.48 13.77
N TYR A 96 2.23 -3.85 12.60
CA TYR A 96 3.46 -3.95 11.81
C TYR A 96 4.52 -2.91 12.21
N SER A 97 4.12 -1.74 12.70
CA SER A 97 5.07 -0.73 13.22
C SER A 97 5.86 -1.24 14.43
N LYS A 98 5.27 -2.14 15.23
CA LYS A 98 5.89 -2.77 16.41
C LYS A 98 6.75 -4.00 16.10
N LEU A 99 6.77 -4.50 14.86
CA LEU A 99 7.47 -5.75 14.51
C LEU A 99 8.94 -5.55 14.10
N TYR A 100 9.42 -4.32 14.08
CA TYR A 100 10.74 -4.01 13.54
C TYR A 100 11.70 -3.43 14.58
N SER A 101 12.54 -4.31 15.12
CA SER A 101 13.76 -3.95 15.82
C SER A 101 14.90 -3.82 14.80
N GLY A 102 15.39 -2.60 14.55
CA GLY A 102 16.56 -2.39 13.70
C GLY A 102 16.90 -0.92 13.51
N THR A 103 18.18 -0.64 13.28
CA THR A 103 18.69 0.70 12.93
C THR A 103 18.92 0.78 11.43
N VAL A 104 18.21 1.66 10.74
CA VAL A 104 18.45 2.01 9.33
C VAL A 104 19.10 3.39 9.30
N SER A 105 20.05 3.62 8.39
CA SER A 105 20.67 4.93 8.26
C SER A 105 19.61 5.98 7.87
N PRO A 106 19.73 7.26 8.28
CA PRO A 106 18.79 8.29 7.88
C PRO A 106 18.65 8.43 6.35
N GLU A 107 19.75 8.21 5.63
CA GLU A 107 19.79 8.22 4.16
C GLU A 107 19.00 7.06 3.55
N ASP A 108 19.25 5.83 3.99
CA ASP A 108 18.52 4.65 3.50
C ASP A 108 17.02 4.75 3.83
N TYR A 109 16.68 5.30 5.00
CA TYR A 109 15.30 5.55 5.40
C TYR A 109 14.62 6.55 4.45
N ALA A 110 15.27 7.69 4.18
CA ALA A 110 14.74 8.70 3.26
C ALA A 110 14.58 8.15 1.84
N ASN A 111 15.59 7.43 1.33
CA ASN A 111 15.58 6.81 0.01
C ASN A 111 14.45 5.79 -0.12
N GLN A 112 14.25 4.95 0.89
CA GLN A 112 13.18 3.96 0.89
C GLN A 112 11.79 4.62 0.99
N MET A 113 11.63 5.66 1.81
CA MET A 113 10.38 6.43 1.90
C MET A 113 10.04 7.12 0.57
N GLU A 114 11.04 7.68 -0.11
CA GLU A 114 10.85 8.26 -1.45
C GLU A 114 10.43 7.20 -2.47
N ALA A 115 11.09 6.03 -2.47
CA ALA A 115 10.73 4.92 -3.34
C ALA A 115 9.29 4.44 -3.10
N ALA A 116 8.89 4.27 -1.84
CA ALA A 116 7.52 3.91 -1.47
C ALA A 116 6.52 4.98 -1.93
N GLN A 117 6.80 6.26 -1.66
CA GLN A 117 5.94 7.38 -2.08
C GLN A 117 5.73 7.40 -3.59
N LYS A 118 6.80 7.20 -4.36
CA LYS A 118 6.77 7.20 -5.82
C LYS A 118 5.84 6.11 -6.36
N GLU A 119 5.97 4.88 -5.86
CA GLU A 119 5.12 3.76 -6.31
C GLU A 119 3.65 4.01 -5.95
N LEU A 120 3.37 4.51 -4.75
CA LEU A 120 2.01 4.81 -4.31
C LEU A 120 1.37 5.98 -5.08
N LYS A 121 2.15 7.01 -5.44
CA LYS A 121 1.66 8.11 -6.30
C LYS A 121 1.30 7.60 -7.70
N ILE A 122 2.07 6.67 -8.26
CA ILE A 122 1.71 6.03 -9.53
C ILE A 122 0.41 5.24 -9.38
N ALA A 123 0.28 4.42 -8.32
CA ALA A 123 -0.95 3.68 -8.04
C ALA A 123 -2.17 4.60 -7.94
N TRP A 124 -2.04 5.75 -7.27
CA TRP A 124 -3.09 6.76 -7.14
C TRP A 124 -3.47 7.37 -8.50
N SER A 125 -2.48 7.80 -9.30
CA SER A 125 -2.72 8.43 -10.61
C SER A 125 -3.48 7.53 -11.59
N LEU A 126 -3.34 6.21 -11.44
CA LEU A 126 -4.09 5.24 -12.23
C LEU A 126 -5.55 5.11 -11.79
N LEU A 127 -5.84 5.36 -10.50
CA LEU A 127 -7.17 5.19 -9.94
C LEU A 127 -7.96 6.49 -9.84
N GLU A 128 -7.33 7.65 -9.69
CA GLU A 128 -7.99 8.87 -9.20
C GLU A 128 -9.24 9.27 -10.00
N ASN A 129 -9.24 9.03 -11.30
CA ASN A 129 -10.37 9.34 -12.20
C ASN A 129 -11.38 8.19 -12.38
N GLU A 130 -11.09 7.00 -11.84
CA GLU A 130 -11.94 5.81 -11.98
C GLU A 130 -13.09 5.80 -10.96
N SER A 131 -14.32 5.54 -11.39
CA SER A 131 -15.51 5.61 -10.52
C SER A 131 -15.74 4.36 -9.67
N ASN A 132 -15.14 3.23 -10.03
CA ASN A 132 -15.52 1.90 -9.52
C ASN A 132 -14.55 1.31 -8.47
N PHE A 133 -13.37 1.93 -8.27
CA PHE A 133 -12.30 1.40 -7.42
C PHE A 133 -12.19 2.12 -6.08
N LEU A 134 -13.34 2.38 -5.43
CA LEU A 134 -13.40 3.18 -4.19
C LEU A 134 -12.56 2.55 -3.07
N LYS A 135 -12.52 1.23 -2.98
CA LYS A 135 -11.74 0.50 -1.97
C LYS A 135 -10.24 0.66 -2.20
N GLU A 136 -9.80 0.49 -3.45
CA GLU A 136 -8.38 0.60 -3.82
C GLU A 136 -7.87 2.05 -3.72
N LYS A 137 -8.75 3.02 -4.02
CA LYS A 137 -8.51 4.45 -3.77
C LYS A 137 -8.27 4.71 -2.30
N ALA A 138 -9.18 4.28 -1.43
CA ALA A 138 -9.04 4.45 0.01
C ALA A 138 -7.74 3.83 0.54
N ASN A 139 -7.46 2.58 0.15
CA ASN A 139 -6.23 1.89 0.55
C ASN A 139 -4.96 2.63 0.09
N THR A 140 -4.94 3.14 -1.14
CA THR A 140 -3.78 3.86 -1.69
C THR A 140 -3.59 5.22 -1.02
N LEU A 141 -4.68 5.92 -0.69
CA LEU A 141 -4.60 7.16 0.05
C LEU A 141 -4.12 6.95 1.48
N SER A 142 -4.60 5.94 2.19
CA SER A 142 -4.07 5.59 3.51
C SER A 142 -2.54 5.35 3.45
N ALA A 143 -2.07 4.61 2.44
CA ALA A 143 -0.66 4.37 2.16
C ALA A 143 0.15 5.67 2.00
N LEU A 144 -0.39 6.62 1.25
CA LEU A 144 0.22 7.93 1.04
C LEU A 144 0.22 8.77 2.31
N GLY A 145 -0.86 8.71 3.10
CA GLY A 145 -0.97 9.36 4.41
C GLY A 145 0.12 8.89 5.37
N GLU A 146 0.39 7.60 5.40
CA GLU A 146 1.41 7.04 6.27
C GLU A 146 2.81 7.44 5.84
N VAL A 147 3.10 7.41 4.54
CA VAL A 147 4.38 7.92 4.01
C VAL A 147 4.55 9.40 4.33
N ALA A 148 3.51 10.21 4.16
CA ALA A 148 3.55 11.64 4.47
C ALA A 148 3.82 11.89 5.95
N LEU A 149 3.17 11.13 6.84
CA LEU A 149 3.39 11.19 8.28
C LEU A 149 4.84 10.83 8.64
N ARG A 150 5.31 9.68 8.16
CA ARG A 150 6.66 9.17 8.46
C ARG A 150 7.78 10.07 7.95
N ARG A 151 7.48 10.92 6.96
CA ARG A 151 8.38 11.95 6.40
C ARG A 151 8.24 13.31 7.08
N GLY A 152 7.29 13.48 8.02
CA GLY A 152 7.03 14.75 8.68
C GLY A 152 6.44 15.82 7.75
N GLU A 153 5.64 15.43 6.75
CA GLU A 153 4.92 16.40 5.93
C GLU A 153 3.91 17.21 6.77
N ALA A 154 3.64 18.46 6.42
CA ALA A 154 2.87 19.40 7.25
C ALA A 154 1.35 19.09 7.36
N ASN A 155 0.82 18.15 6.57
CA ASN A 155 -0.60 17.78 6.58
C ASN A 155 -0.79 16.36 5.99
N PRO A 156 -0.44 15.30 6.74
CA PRO A 156 -0.68 13.93 6.32
C PRO A 156 -2.16 13.54 6.44
N GLU A 157 -2.90 14.12 7.39
CA GLU A 157 -4.34 13.88 7.65
C GLU A 157 -5.23 14.04 6.41
N ARG A 158 -4.87 14.94 5.48
CA ARG A 158 -5.61 15.11 4.21
C ARG A 158 -5.84 13.80 3.46
N TYR A 159 -4.87 12.87 3.50
CA TYR A 159 -4.96 11.61 2.79
C TYR A 159 -5.97 10.67 3.44
N TYR A 160 -5.97 10.60 4.78
CA TYR A 160 -6.92 9.78 5.52
C TYR A 160 -8.35 10.32 5.42
N ILE A 161 -8.54 11.64 5.46
CA ILE A 161 -9.86 12.27 5.25
C ILE A 161 -10.41 11.91 3.86
N GLN A 162 -9.57 11.96 2.82
CA GLN A 162 -9.97 11.54 1.48
C GLN A 162 -10.22 10.02 1.41
N ALA A 163 -9.44 9.20 2.11
CA ALA A 163 -9.69 7.76 2.16
C ALA A 163 -11.05 7.44 2.79
N SER A 164 -11.38 8.09 3.90
CA SER A 164 -12.66 7.92 4.61
C SER A 164 -13.86 8.26 3.72
N SER A 165 -13.80 9.33 2.93
CA SER A 165 -14.93 9.70 2.06
C SER A 165 -15.24 8.64 0.99
N PHE A 166 -14.22 7.93 0.49
CA PHE A 166 -14.43 6.77 -0.40
C PHE A 166 -15.05 5.58 0.33
N LEU A 167 -14.69 5.36 1.60
CA LEU A 167 -15.25 4.28 2.42
C LEU A 167 -16.70 4.55 2.83
N GLU A 168 -17.04 5.77 3.20
CA GLU A 168 -18.41 6.21 3.47
C GLU A 168 -19.29 6.02 2.24
N SER A 169 -18.76 6.34 1.06
CA SER A 169 -19.44 6.11 -0.23
C SER A 169 -19.70 4.62 -0.52
N LEU A 170 -18.89 3.70 0.03
CA LEU A 170 -19.15 2.26 -0.04
C LEU A 170 -20.25 1.83 0.94
N GLN A 171 -20.33 2.43 2.12
CA GLN A 171 -21.32 2.11 3.15
C GLN A 171 -22.73 2.60 2.78
N GLY A 172 -22.84 3.76 2.14
CA GLY A 172 -24.11 4.32 1.66
C GLY A 172 -24.69 3.65 0.42
N ARG A 173 -24.03 2.62 -0.14
CA ARG A 173 -24.52 1.81 -1.28
C ARG A 173 -25.21 0.51 -0.86
N ASN A 174 -25.41 0.29 0.44
CA ASN A 174 -26.17 -0.85 0.99
C ASN A 174 -27.67 -0.56 1.08
#